data_AF-A0A383D888-F1
#
_entry.id   AF-A0A383D888-F1
#
_cell.length_a   1.000
_cell.length_b   1.000
_cell.length_c   1.000
_cell.angle_alpha   90.00
_cell.angle_beta   90.00
_cell.angle_gamma   90.00
#
_symmetry.space_group_name_H-M   'P 1'
#
loop_
_entity.id
_entity.type
_entity.pdbx_description
1 polymer ?
#
loop_
_entity_poly.entity_id
_entity_poly.type
_entity_poly.pdbx_seq_one_letter_code
_entity_poly.pdbx_strand_id
1 'polypeptide(L)' 'MLSYRPFLNGDIPSIVAIWKNHGPDPALAKEISADLFDRLVLSKLYFDRRGLIMAVDDGQIVGFVHAGFGP' A
#
# COMPACT_ATOMS: atom_id res chain seq x y z
N MET A 1 -1.88 6.61 18.77
CA MET A 1 -1.00 5.46 19.15
C MET A 1 -0.71 4.66 17.89
N LEU A 2 0.56 4.62 17.49
CA LEU A 2 0.97 3.91 16.28
C LEU A 2 0.85 2.39 16.46
N SER A 3 0.12 1.76 15.56
CA SER A 3 -0.06 0.31 15.50
C SER A 3 0.18 -0.20 14.08
N TYR A 4 0.51 -1.48 13.96
CA TYR A 4 0.75 -2.12 12.67
C TYR A 4 -0.20 -3.29 12.52
N ARG A 5 -0.80 -3.42 11.33
CA ARG A 5 -1.68 -4.54 11.01
C ARG A 5 -1.53 -4.98 9.56
N PRO A 6 -1.89 -6.23 9.22
CA PRO A 6 -2.02 -6.64 7.84
C PRO A 6 -3.05 -5.80 7.06
N PHE A 7 -2.82 -5.67 5.75
CA PHE A 7 -3.70 -5.04 4.78
C PHE A 7 -5.12 -5.61 4.81
N LEU A 8 -6.10 -4.75 4.57
CA LEU A 8 -7.50 -5.06 4.32
C LEU A 8 -7.91 -4.44 2.99
N ASN A 9 -8.85 -5.06 2.26
CA ASN A 9 -9.29 -4.55 0.96
C ASN A 9 -9.80 -3.09 1.01
N GLY A 10 -10.33 -2.65 2.16
CA GLY A 10 -10.77 -1.27 2.38
C GLY A 10 -9.63 -0.24 2.45
N ASP A 11 -8.38 -0.67 2.54
CA ASP A 11 -7.21 0.22 2.68
C ASP A 11 -6.70 0.75 1.35
N ILE A 12 -7.15 0.18 0.22
CA ILE A 12 -6.66 0.55 -1.13
C ILE A 12 -6.74 2.06 -1.40
N PRO A 13 -7.83 2.78 -1.06
CA PRO A 13 -7.89 4.22 -1.25
C PRO A 13 -6.80 4.97 -0.47
N SER A 14 -6.49 4.54 0.76
CA SER A 14 -5.45 5.16 1.59
C SER A 14 -4.05 4.89 1.05
N ILE A 15 -3.78 3.69 0.54
CA ILE A 15 -2.52 3.35 -0.14
C ILE A 15 -2.29 4.29 -1.33
N VAL A 16 -3.28 4.42 -2.20
CA VAL A 16 -3.21 5.29 -3.38
C VAL A 16 -3.01 6.75 -2.97
N ALA A 17 -3.72 7.21 -1.93
CA ALA A 17 -3.58 8.58 -1.42
C ALA A 17 -2.18 8.86 -0.86
N ILE A 18 -1.62 7.94 -0.05
CA ILE A 18 -0.26 8.06 0.48
C ILE A 18 0.75 8.05 -0.66
N TRP A 19 0.61 7.12 -1.60
CA TRP A 19 1.49 7.03 -2.76
C TRP A 19 1.46 8.32 -3.58
N LYS A 20 0.31 8.92 -3.88
CA LYS A 20 0.25 10.17 -4.65
C LYS A 20 0.91 11.37 -3.94
N ASN A 21 0.99 11.31 -2.61
CA ASN A 21 1.50 12.40 -1.77
C ASN A 21 2.91 12.15 -1.22
N HIS A 22 3.69 11.21 -1.78
CA HIS A 22 5.04 10.85 -1.29
C HIS A 22 6.12 11.95 -1.46
N GLY A 23 5.76 13.12 -1.98
CA GLY A 23 6.68 14.21 -2.28
C GLY A 23 7.27 14.14 -3.70
N PRO A 24 8.12 15.12 -4.09
CA PRO A 24 8.70 15.16 -5.42
C PRO A 24 9.88 14.19 -5.52
N ASP A 25 9.61 12.89 -5.69
CA ASP A 25 10.62 11.91 -6.06
C ASP A 25 10.48 11.55 -7.55
N PRO A 26 11.45 11.88 -8.42
CA PRO A 26 11.38 11.54 -9.84
C PRO A 26 11.52 10.03 -10.10
N ALA A 27 12.01 9.24 -9.14
CA ALA A 27 12.14 7.79 -9.28
C ALA A 27 10.82 7.04 -9.02
N LEU A 28 9.80 7.72 -8.47
CA LEU A 28 8.54 7.10 -8.10
C LEU A 28 7.43 7.42 -9.12
N ALA A 29 6.65 6.40 -9.47
CA ALA A 29 5.46 6.57 -10.29
C ALA A 29 4.44 7.46 -9.56
N LYS A 30 3.94 8.50 -10.24
CA LYS A 30 3.00 9.48 -9.65
C LYS A 30 1.53 9.15 -9.87
N GLU A 31 1.23 8.43 -10.95
CA GLU A 31 -0.15 8.13 -11.37
C GLU A 31 -0.56 6.71 -11.02
N ILE A 32 -0.45 6.33 -9.75
CA ILE A 32 -1.04 5.08 -9.30
C ILE A 32 -2.55 5.24 -9.09
N SER A 33 -3.33 4.31 -9.61
CA SER A 33 -4.76 4.16 -9.35
C SER A 33 -5.03 2.89 -8.54
N ALA A 34 -6.23 2.79 -7.97
CA ALA A 34 -6.65 1.58 -7.27
C ALA A 34 -6.66 0.34 -8.19
N ASP A 35 -7.12 0.50 -9.43
CA ASP A 35 -7.14 -0.60 -10.41
C ASP A 35 -5.73 -1.03 -10.84
N LEU A 36 -4.81 -0.08 -10.99
CA LEU A 36 -3.44 -0.38 -11.35
C LEU A 36 -2.73 -1.10 -10.19
N PHE A 37 -2.92 -0.62 -8.96
CA PHE A 37 -2.38 -1.26 -7.76
C PHE A 37 -2.91 -2.68 -7.59
N ASP A 38 -4.21 -2.89 -7.78
CA ASP A 38 -4.82 -4.22 -7.73
C ASP A 38 -4.19 -5.16 -8.76
N ARG A 39 -4.11 -4.76 -10.03
CA ARG A 39 -3.56 -5.59 -11.12
C ARG A 39 -2.08 -5.92 -10.94
N LEU A 40 -1.29 -4.96 -10.46
CA LEU A 40 0.16 -5.08 -10.35
C LEU A 40 0.63 -5.72 -9.04
N VAL A 41 -0.16 -5.64 -7.96
CA VAL A 41 0.24 -6.12 -6.63
C VAL A 41 -0.72 -7.19 -6.11
N LEU A 42 -2.02 -6.90 -6.02
CA LEU A 42 -2.99 -7.75 -5.31
C LEU A 42 -3.42 -8.98 -6.12
N SER A 43 -3.57 -8.84 -7.43
CA SER A 43 -4.02 -9.87 -8.38
C SER A 43 -2.92 -10.88 -8.76
N LYS A 44 -1.85 -11.01 -7.94
CA LYS A 44 -0.81 -12.02 -8.14
C LYS A 44 -1.15 -13.28 -7.34
N LEU A 45 -0.95 -14.46 -7.94
CA LEU A 45 -1.19 -15.75 -7.26
C LEU A 45 -0.34 -15.93 -6.00
N TYR A 46 0.82 -15.26 -5.94
CA TYR A 46 1.74 -15.29 -4.82
C TYR A 46 1.58 -14.09 -3.86
N PHE A 47 0.57 -13.25 -4.05
CA PHE A 47 0.32 -12.14 -3.13
C PHE A 47 -0.02 -12.66 -1.73
N ASP A 48 0.79 -12.28 -0.74
CA ASP A 48 0.51 -12.53 0.68
C ASP A 48 0.02 -11.24 1.35
N ARG A 49 -1.26 -11.23 1.73
CA ARG A 49 -1.88 -10.13 2.48
C ARG A 49 -1.16 -9.82 3.79
N ARG A 50 -0.53 -10.82 4.44
CA ARG A 50 0.21 -10.60 5.69
C ARG A 50 1.54 -9.87 5.45
N GLY A 51 2.08 -9.94 4.25
CA GLY A 51 3.28 -9.21 3.82
C GLY A 51 3.02 -7.74 3.48
N LEU A 52 1.77 -7.34 3.21
CA LEU A 52 1.41 -5.92 3.06
C LEU A 52 0.94 -5.38 4.42
N ILE A 53 1.78 -4.56 5.04
CA ILE A 53 1.59 -4.07 6.40
C ILE A 53 1.20 -2.60 6.36
N MET A 54 0.16 -2.25 7.10
CA MET A 54 -0.35 -0.89 7.27
C MET A 54 0.10 -0.31 8.60
N ALA A 55 0.58 0.92 8.58
CA ALA A 55 0.81 1.73 9.76
C ALA A 55 -0.45 2.54 10.05
N VAL A 56 -1.01 2.38 11.25
CA VAL A 56 -2.26 3.02 11.68
C VAL A 56 -2.01 3.84 12.92
N ASP A 57 -2.26 5.14 12.84
CA ASP A 57 -2.21 6.06 13.98
C ASP A 57 -3.57 6.71 14.18
N ASP A 58 -4.12 6.60 15.40
CA ASP A 58 -5.45 7.10 15.78
C ASP A 58 -6.57 6.73 14.79
N GLY A 59 -6.53 5.49 14.30
CA GLY A 59 -7.50 4.94 13.35
C GLY A 59 -7.29 5.36 11.89
N GLN A 60 -6.31 6.23 11.61
CA GLN A 60 -5.94 6.65 10.27
C GLN A 60 -4.75 5.86 9.75
N ILE A 61 -4.79 5.47 8.48
CA ILE A 61 -3.66 4.84 7.80
C ILE A 61 -2.67 5.94 7.44
N VAL A 62 -1.46 5.88 7.99
CA VAL A 62 -0.41 6.90 7.82
C VAL A 62 0.77 6.41 6.98
N GLY A 63 0.83 5.11 6.69
CA GLY A 63 1.89 4.50 5.90
C GLY A 63 1.60 3.05 5.58
N PHE A 64 2.39 2.48 4.68
CA PHE A 64 2.36 1.05 4.37
C PHE A 64 3.73 0.58 3.90
N VAL A 65 3.97 -0.72 4.01
CA VAL A 65 5.11 -1.40 3.41
C VAL A 65 4.66 -2.74 2.84
N HIS A 66 5.11 -3.07 1.64
CA HIS A 66 4.91 -4.38 1.07
C HIS A 66 6.20 -5.20 1.22
N ALA A 67 6.24 -6.07 2.22
CA ALA A 67 7.28 -7.07 2.38
C ALA A 67 7.01 -8.25 1.42
N GLY A 68 7.03 -7.96 0.13
CA GLY A 68 6.97 -8.95 -0.94
C GLY A 68 8.33 -9.05 -1.60
N PHE A 69 8.88 -10.25 -1.69
CA PHE A 69 9.99 -10.52 -2.59
C PHE A 69 9.39 -10.74 -3.99
N GLY A 70 9.95 -10.07 -5.00
CA GLY A 70 9.65 -10.44 -6.39
C GLY A 70 10.08 -11.89 -6.67
N PRO A 71 9.76 -12.46 -7.84
CA PRO A 71 10.47 -13.64 -8.29
C PRO A 71 11.99 -13.39 -8.33
#